data_AF-A0A1E8FFQ0-F1
#
_entry.id   AF-A0A1E8FFQ0-F1
#
_cell.length_a   1.000
_cell.length_b   1.000
_cell.length_c   1.000
_cell.angle_alpha   90.00
_cell.angle_beta   90.00
_cell.angle_gamma   90.00
#
_symmetry.space_group_name_H-M   'P 1'
#
loop_
_entity.id
_entity.type
_entity.pdbx_description
1 polymer ?
#
loop_
_entity_poly.entity_id
_entity_poly.type
_entity_poly.pdbx_seq_one_letter_code
_entity_poly.pdbx_strand_id
1 'polypeptide(L)'
;MSLKHIYLILTIVGAALPLSQFIPWLLANGLDIPLFFKQLLATPVSRFFAFDVVVSALVLFTFILVEGKRLNIQKYWVGIVATLCVGVSVGLPLFLYQRQAKLDSAAQN
;
A
#
# COMPACT_ATOMS: atom_id res chain seq x y z
N MET A 1 4.00 6.99 22.17
CA MET A 1 3.38 7.06 20.82
C MET A 1 2.29 5.99 20.73
N SER A 2 1.08 6.35 20.29
CA SER A 2 0.03 5.36 19.98
C SER A 2 0.32 4.67 18.63
N LEU A 3 -0.07 3.40 18.47
CA LEU A 3 0.09 2.62 17.23
C LEU A 3 -0.43 3.35 15.98
N LYS A 4 -1.47 4.18 16.13
CA LYS A 4 -2.00 5.05 15.07
C LYS A 4 -0.94 5.97 14.46
N HIS A 5 -0.08 6.56 15.28
CA HIS A 5 0.97 7.48 14.81
C HIS A 5 2.06 6.71 14.07
N ILE A 6 2.39 5.50 14.54
CA ILE A 6 3.36 4.63 13.88
C ILE A 6 2.85 4.27 12.47
N TYR A 7 1.59 3.86 12.34
CA TYR A 7 1.01 3.56 11.04
C TYR A 7 0.96 4.77 10.11
N LEU A 8 0.70 5.97 10.63
CA LEU A 8 0.70 7.18 9.82
C LEU A 8 2.11 7.51 9.30
N ILE A 9 3.13 7.41 10.16
CA ILE A 9 4.54 7.57 9.76
C ILE A 9 4.91 6.54 8.70
N LEU A 10 4.57 5.27 8.91
CA LEU A 10 4.83 4.20 7.93
C LEU A 10 4.12 4.43 6.60
N THR A 11 2.92 5.02 6.61
CA THR A 11 2.18 5.39 5.39
C THR A 11 2.92 6.48 4.62
N ILE A 12 3.43 7.51 5.31
CA ILE A 12 4.21 8.60 4.70
C ILE A 12 5.52 8.05 4.11
N VAL A 13 6.28 7.27 4.89
CA VAL A 13 7.53 6.67 4.45
C VAL A 13 7.29 5.72 3.27
N GLY A 14 6.25 4.90 3.37
CA GLY A 14 5.84 3.96 2.33
C GLY A 14 5.39 4.62 1.03
N ALA A 15 4.99 5.89 1.05
CA ALA A 15 4.66 6.69 -0.13
C ALA A 15 5.88 7.45 -0.67
N ALA A 16 6.66 8.07 0.23
CA ALA A 16 7.81 8.87 -0.12
C ALA A 16 8.89 8.05 -0.83
N LEU A 17 9.17 6.82 -0.34
CA LEU A 17 10.20 5.97 -0.94
C LEU A 17 9.89 5.58 -2.39
N PRO A 18 8.73 4.98 -2.74
CA PRO A 18 8.40 4.68 -4.13
C PRO A 18 8.31 5.92 -5.02
N LEU A 19 7.67 7.00 -4.54
CA LEU A 19 7.52 8.24 -5.31
C LEU A 19 8.87 8.92 -5.57
N SER A 20 9.83 8.82 -4.64
CA SER A 20 11.18 9.36 -4.83
C SER A 20 11.91 8.73 -6.01
N GLN A 21 11.62 7.46 -6.34
CA GLN A 21 12.23 6.75 -7.46
C GLN A 21 11.39 6.88 -8.73
N PHE A 22 10.06 6.87 -8.59
CA PHE A 22 9.13 6.94 -9.71
C PHE A 22 9.08 8.34 -10.36
N ILE A 23 9.12 9.42 -9.58
CA ILE A 23 9.02 10.79 -10.12
C ILE A 23 10.21 11.13 -11.04
N PRO A 24 11.49 10.94 -10.65
CA PRO A 24 12.61 11.21 -11.54
C PRO A 24 12.57 10.36 -12.82
N TRP A 25 12.18 9.09 -12.68
CA TRP A 25 12.01 8.19 -13.82
C TRP A 25 10.91 8.68 -14.78
N LEU A 26 9.78 9.13 -14.24
CA LEU A 26 8.65 9.67 -14.99
C LEU A 26 9.03 10.97 -15.71
N LEU A 27 9.81 11.85 -15.07
CA LEU A 27 10.32 13.07 -15.69
C LEU A 27 11.31 12.78 -16.82
N ALA A 28 12.11 11.73 -16.69
CA ALA A 28 13.11 11.35 -17.70
C ALA A 28 12.52 10.57 -18.89
N ASN A 29 11.52 9.72 -18.67
CA ASN A 29 10.99 8.79 -19.68
C ASN A 29 9.56 9.12 -20.13
N GLY A 30 8.86 10.03 -19.45
CA GLY A 30 7.45 10.30 -19.66
C GLY A 30 6.54 9.15 -19.16
N LEU A 31 5.25 9.21 -19.50
CA LEU A 31 4.26 8.16 -19.19
C LEU A 31 4.39 6.95 -20.14
N ASP A 32 5.58 6.36 -20.23
CA ASP A 32 5.83 5.17 -21.05
C ASP A 32 5.62 3.88 -20.24
N ILE A 33 4.36 3.45 -20.14
CA ILE A 33 3.97 2.23 -19.42
C ILE A 33 4.67 0.97 -19.97
N PRO A 34 4.77 0.74 -21.30
CA PRO A 34 5.54 -0.38 -21.85
C PRO A 34 7.01 -0.40 -21.40
N LEU A 35 7.69 0.74 -21.40
CA LEU A 35 9.09 0.84 -20.97
C LEU A 35 9.23 0.56 -19.47
N PHE A 36 8.29 1.03 -18.65
CA PHE A 36 8.25 0.76 -17.22
C PHE A 36 8.26 -0.76 -16.93
N PHE A 37 7.35 -1.50 -17.56
CA PHE A 37 7.28 -2.96 -17.37
C PHE A 37 8.51 -3.68 -17.93
N LYS A 38 9.04 -3.22 -19.07
CA LYS A 38 10.27 -3.77 -19.64
C LYS A 38 11.45 -3.65 -18.67
N GLN A 39 11.60 -2.50 -18.02
CA GLN A 39 12.67 -2.26 -17.03
C GLN A 39 12.42 -3.00 -15.72
N LEU A 40 11.16 -3.01 -15.22
CA LEU A 40 10.77 -3.71 -14.01
C LEU A 40 11.01 -5.23 -14.11
N LEU A 41 10.87 -5.81 -15.31
CA LEU A 41 11.06 -7.23 -15.55
C LEU A 41 12.40 -7.58 -16.21
N ALA A 42 13.30 -6.61 -16.37
CA ALA A 42 14.56 -6.79 -17.10
C ALA A 42 15.49 -7.81 -16.43
N THR A 43 15.62 -7.74 -15.10
CA THR A 43 16.55 -8.60 -14.34
C THR A 43 15.80 -9.66 -13.51
N PRO A 44 16.43 -10.82 -13.22
CA PRO A 44 15.83 -11.82 -12.33
C PRO A 44 15.46 -11.25 -10.95
N VAL A 45 16.31 -10.37 -10.40
CA VAL A 45 16.08 -9.73 -9.09
C VAL A 45 14.88 -8.79 -9.14
N SER A 46 14.77 -7.94 -10.17
CA SER A 46 13.63 -7.04 -10.33
C SER A 46 12.31 -7.81 -10.53
N ARG A 47 12.34 -8.94 -11.27
CA ARG A 47 11.18 -9.84 -11.40
C ARG A 47 10.77 -10.45 -10.07
N PHE A 48 11.72 -10.88 -9.24
CA PHE A 48 11.44 -11.38 -7.90
C PHE A 48 10.71 -10.34 -7.05
N PHE A 49 11.20 -9.09 -7.02
CA PHE A 49 10.52 -8.00 -6.31
C PHE A 49 9.13 -7.70 -6.88
N ALA A 50 8.97 -7.70 -8.20
CA ALA A 50 7.66 -7.47 -8.81
C ALA A 50 6.65 -8.55 -8.40
N PHE A 51 7.03 -9.82 -8.43
CA PHE A 51 6.16 -10.91 -8.02
C PHE A 51 5.86 -10.88 -6.51
N ASP A 52 6.86 -10.58 -5.67
CA ASP A 52 6.66 -10.42 -4.22
C ASP A 52 5.63 -9.33 -3.89
N VAL A 53 5.70 -8.18 -4.59
CA VAL A 53 4.74 -7.09 -4.44
C VAL A 53 3.34 -7.51 -4.91
N VAL A 54 3.22 -8.22 -6.03
CA VAL A 54 1.93 -8.71 -6.54
C VAL A 54 1.28 -9.68 -5.56
N VAL A 55 2.03 -10.66 -5.06
CA VAL A 55 1.54 -11.62 -4.06
C VAL A 55 1.14 -10.90 -2.78
N SER A 56 1.98 -9.98 -2.29
CA SER A 56 1.67 -9.17 -1.11
C SER A 56 0.41 -8.31 -1.29
N ALA A 57 0.18 -7.77 -2.49
CA ALA A 57 -1.03 -7.01 -2.80
C ALA A 57 -2.29 -7.89 -2.75
N LEU A 58 -2.24 -9.11 -3.29
CA LEU A 58 -3.36 -10.06 -3.24
C LEU A 58 -3.69 -10.48 -1.81
N VAL A 59 -2.66 -10.76 -1.00
CA VAL A 59 -2.82 -11.06 0.43
C VAL A 59 -3.43 -9.86 1.15
N LEU A 60 -2.95 -8.65 0.88
CA LEU A 60 -3.49 -7.43 1.47
C LEU A 60 -4.95 -7.17 1.08
N PHE A 61 -5.33 -7.37 -0.19
CA PHE A 61 -6.73 -7.24 -0.60
C PHE A 61 -7.63 -8.22 0.13
N THR A 62 -7.21 -9.47 0.25
CA THR A 62 -7.93 -10.49 1.02
C THR A 62 -8.07 -10.06 2.48
N PHE A 63 -6.98 -9.58 3.09
CA PHE A 63 -6.98 -9.09 4.47
C PHE A 63 -7.93 -7.89 4.67
N ILE A 64 -7.88 -6.90 3.78
CA ILE A 64 -8.76 -5.72 3.82
C ILE A 64 -10.23 -6.12 3.70
N LEU A 65 -10.56 -7.02 2.77
CA LEU A 65 -11.94 -7.44 2.53
C LEU A 65 -12.50 -8.26 3.70
N VAL A 66 -11.72 -9.21 4.23
CA VAL A 66 -12.15 -10.07 5.34
C VAL A 66 -12.28 -9.26 6.63
N GLU A 67 -11.22 -8.55 7.03
CA GLU A 67 -11.20 -7.83 8.30
C GLU A 67 -12.05 -6.56 8.25
N GLY A 68 -12.09 -5.87 7.10
CA GLY A 68 -12.92 -4.68 6.90
C GLY A 68 -14.41 -4.98 7.06
N LYS A 69 -14.87 -6.13 6.54
CA LYS A 69 -16.25 -6.61 6.74
C LYS A 69 -16.47 -7.07 8.18
N ARG A 70 -15.54 -7.85 8.76
CA ARG A 70 -15.64 -8.37 10.13
C ARG A 70 -15.76 -7.26 11.18
N LEU A 71 -14.99 -6.20 11.06
CA LEU A 71 -14.98 -5.06 11.99
C LEU A 71 -15.96 -3.94 11.60
N ASN A 72 -16.73 -4.12 10.52
CA ASN A 72 -17.68 -3.13 9.99
C ASN A 72 -17.03 -1.74 9.83
N ILE A 73 -15.86 -1.71 9.17
CA ILE A 73 -15.12 -0.48 8.88
C ILE A 73 -15.75 0.18 7.66
N GLN A 74 -16.38 1.35 7.80
CA GLN A 74 -17.15 1.95 6.70
C GLN A 74 -16.34 2.30 5.44
N LYS A 75 -15.01 2.48 5.53
CA LYS A 75 -14.17 2.96 4.41
C LYS A 75 -12.99 2.01 4.09
N TYR A 76 -13.13 0.71 4.34
CA TYR A 76 -12.04 -0.26 4.11
C TYR A 76 -11.47 -0.23 2.67
N TRP A 77 -12.28 0.14 1.67
CA TRP A 77 -11.85 0.26 0.27
C TRP A 77 -10.73 1.28 0.06
N VAL A 78 -10.57 2.26 0.96
CA VAL A 78 -9.49 3.25 0.88
C VAL A 78 -8.11 2.58 0.93
N GLY A 79 -7.97 1.48 1.68
CA GLY A 79 -6.73 0.69 1.69
C GLY A 79 -6.44 0.07 0.32
N ILE A 80 -7.48 -0.45 -0.36
CA ILE A 80 -7.35 -1.05 -1.69
C ILE A 80 -6.95 0.00 -2.73
N VAL A 81 -7.61 1.16 -2.72
CA VAL A 81 -7.29 2.27 -3.63
C VAL A 81 -5.86 2.76 -3.39
N ALA A 82 -5.44 2.92 -2.14
CA ALA A 82 -4.07 3.32 -1.81
C ALA A 82 -3.02 2.28 -2.29
N THR A 83 -3.32 0.99 -2.17
CA THR A 83 -2.46 -0.07 -2.72
C THR A 83 -2.34 0.01 -4.24
N LEU A 84 -3.42 0.30 -4.96
CA LEU A 84 -3.41 0.40 -6.42
C LEU A 84 -2.73 1.69 -6.91
N CYS A 85 -2.94 2.81 -6.23
CA CYS A 85 -2.40 4.10 -6.65
C CYS A 85 -0.92 4.29 -6.31
N VAL A 86 -0.47 3.79 -5.15
CA VAL A 86 0.91 4.04 -4.67
C VAL A 86 1.67 2.75 -4.40
N GLY A 87 1.00 1.73 -3.85
CA GLY A 87 1.59 0.42 -3.59
C GLY A 87 1.22 -0.17 -2.23
N VAL A 88 1.58 -1.43 -2.04
CA VAL A 88 1.32 -2.21 -0.82
C VAL A 88 1.89 -1.51 0.43
N SER A 89 3.03 -0.82 0.28
CA SER A 89 3.71 -0.06 1.34
C SER A 89 2.87 1.06 1.94
N VAL A 90 1.88 1.60 1.21
CA VAL A 90 0.98 2.66 1.68
C VAL A 90 -0.36 2.07 2.11
N GLY A 91 -0.92 1.17 1.30
CA GLY A 91 -2.24 0.61 1.57
C GLY A 91 -2.31 -0.22 2.86
N LEU A 92 -1.25 -0.98 3.17
CA LEU A 92 -1.17 -1.77 4.41
C LEU A 92 -1.22 -0.91 5.68
N PRO A 93 -0.29 0.04 5.91
CA PRO A 93 -0.32 0.86 7.12
C PRO A 93 -1.57 1.74 7.18
N LEU A 94 -2.09 2.21 6.05
CA LEU A 94 -3.34 2.98 6.02
C LEU A 94 -4.55 2.14 6.46
N PHE A 95 -4.63 0.88 6.06
CA PHE A 95 -5.67 -0.02 6.55
C PHE A 95 -5.50 -0.36 8.03
N LEU A 96 -4.26 -0.60 8.49
CA LEU A 96 -3.97 -0.84 9.90
C LEU A 96 -4.35 0.36 10.79
N TYR A 97 -4.14 1.59 10.30
CA TYR A 97 -4.62 2.80 10.97
C TYR A 97 -6.14 2.81 11.14
N GLN A 98 -6.90 2.52 10.07
CA GLN A 98 -8.37 2.46 10.12
C GLN A 98 -8.86 1.36 11.07
N ARG A 99 -8.20 0.19 11.04
CA ARG A 99 -8.47 -0.92 11.95
C ARG A 99 -8.26 -0.52 13.40
N GLN A 100 -7.12 0.11 13.72
CA GLN A 100 -6.83 0.58 15.07
C GLN A 100 -7.84 1.65 15.52
N ALA A 101 -8.25 2.56 14.62
CA ALA A 101 -9.27 3.55 14.92
C ALA A 101 -10.60 2.91 15.31
N LYS A 102 -11.03 1.87 14.58
CA LYS A 102 -12.27 1.16 14.89
C LYS A 102 -12.20 0.40 16.22
N LEU A 103 -11.07 -0.25 16.51
CA LEU A 103 -10.85 -0.98 17.76
C LEU A 103 -10.85 -0.04 18.97
N ASP A 104 -10.17 1.10 18.87
CA ASP A 104 -10.14 2.09 19.94
C ASP A 104 -11.54 2.65 20.23
N SER A 105 -12.36 2.90 19.18
CA SER A 105 -13.75 3.34 19.36
C SER A 105 -14.64 2.26 19.98
N ALA A 106 -14.39 0.98 19.69
CA ALA A 106 -15.14 -0.13 20.28
C ALA A 106 -14.77 -0.37 21.75
N ALA A 107 -13.53 -0.06 22.16
CA ALA A 107 -13.07 -0.20 23.54
C ALA A 107 -13.51 0.95 24.47
N GLN A 108 -14.02 2.05 23.91
CA GLN A 108 -14.54 3.22 24.65
C GLN A 108 -16.06 3.17 24.88
N ASN A 109 -16.75 2.19 24.28
CA ASN A 109 -18.17 1.89 24.48
C ASN A 109 -18.32 0.67 25.40
#